data_AF-A0A2E0A0W1-F1
#
_entry.id   AF-A0A2E0A0W1-F1
#
_cell.length_a   1.000
_cell.length_b   1.000
_cell.length_c   1.000
_cell.angle_alpha   90.00
_cell.angle_beta   90.00
_cell.angle_gamma   90.00
#
_symmetry.space_group_name_H-M   'P 1'
#
loop_
_entity.id
_entity.type
_entity.pdbx_description
1 polymer ?
#
loop_
_entity_poly.entity_id
_entity_poly.type
_entity_poly.pdbx_seq_one_letter_code
_entity_poly.pdbx_strand_id
1 'polypeptide(L)'
;MKKARIIKKQHTNYLAEFLLECSQDSDWEKKLQSLSDENRLETALEGFPPAFTEDFPETVGMNLQYCIEKVALDEIPRAASCWWPMEDDTHFFVAYPVRFPETRLFMAVDFHDHSGCSH
;
A
#
# COMPACT_ATOMS: atom_id res chain seq x y z
N MET A 1 5.83 -25.51 -12.58
CA MET A 1 5.92 -24.04 -12.56
C MET A 1 4.56 -23.44 -12.89
N LYS A 2 4.05 -22.49 -12.06
CA LYS A 2 2.82 -21.75 -12.39
C LYS A 2 3.08 -20.79 -13.57
N LYS A 3 2.08 -20.58 -14.44
CA LYS A 3 2.17 -19.62 -15.55
C LYS A 3 2.25 -18.18 -15.00
N ALA A 4 3.03 -17.31 -15.65
CA ALA A 4 3.22 -15.91 -15.21
C ALA A 4 1.90 -15.14 -15.01
N ARG A 5 0.91 -15.34 -15.90
CA ARG A 5 -0.43 -14.75 -15.77
C ARG A 5 -1.14 -15.15 -14.47
N ILE A 6 -0.96 -16.39 -14.01
CA ILE A 6 -1.57 -16.88 -12.77
C ILE A 6 -0.91 -16.20 -11.58
N ILE A 7 0.42 -16.10 -11.59
CA ILE A 7 1.19 -15.44 -10.52
C ILE A 7 0.80 -13.96 -10.44
N LYS A 8 0.75 -13.25 -11.58
CA LYS A 8 0.29 -11.86 -11.65
C LYS A 8 -1.11 -11.72 -11.04
N LYS A 9 -2.05 -12.60 -11.41
CA LYS A 9 -3.41 -12.59 -10.84
C LYS A 9 -3.40 -12.76 -9.32
N GLN A 10 -2.55 -13.64 -8.77
CA GLN A 10 -2.43 -13.78 -7.31
C GLN A 10 -2.00 -12.45 -6.67
N HIS A 11 -0.97 -11.79 -7.19
CA HIS A 11 -0.58 -10.47 -6.67
C HIS A 11 -1.71 -9.43 -6.78
N THR A 12 -2.35 -9.33 -7.95
CA THR A 12 -3.41 -8.35 -8.18
C THR A 12 -4.58 -8.54 -7.22
N ASN A 13 -4.94 -9.79 -6.91
CA ASN A 13 -6.08 -10.09 -6.04
C ASN A 13 -5.90 -9.57 -4.60
N TYR A 14 -4.67 -9.56 -4.09
CA TYR A 14 -4.40 -9.20 -2.68
C TYR A 14 -3.73 -7.84 -2.51
N LEU A 15 -3.41 -7.13 -3.61
CA LEU A 15 -2.71 -5.85 -3.53
C LEU A 15 -3.54 -4.78 -2.79
N ALA A 16 -4.85 -4.75 -3.03
CA ALA A 16 -5.75 -3.80 -2.37
C ALA A 16 -5.88 -4.07 -0.87
N GLU A 17 -6.08 -5.34 -0.50
CA GLU A 17 -6.16 -5.77 0.90
C GLU A 17 -4.85 -5.47 1.64
N PHE A 18 -3.70 -5.81 1.05
CA PHE A 18 -2.39 -5.45 1.60
C PHE A 18 -2.27 -3.95 1.87
N LEU A 19 -2.63 -3.12 0.89
CA LEU A 19 -2.48 -1.68 1.00
C LEU A 19 -3.43 -1.09 2.06
N LEU A 20 -4.64 -1.63 2.16
CA LEU A 20 -5.62 -1.28 3.19
C LEU A 20 -5.08 -1.64 4.59
N GLU A 21 -4.58 -2.85 4.77
CA GLU A 21 -4.01 -3.29 6.05
C GLU A 21 -2.80 -2.44 6.47
N CYS A 22 -1.94 -2.03 5.52
CA CYS A 22 -0.86 -1.09 5.81
C CYS A 22 -1.36 0.27 6.35
N SER A 23 -2.54 0.72 5.93
CA SER A 23 -3.11 1.99 6.39
C SER A 23 -3.75 1.90 7.78
N GLN A 24 -4.05 0.68 8.26
CA GLN A 24 -4.75 0.43 9.52
C GLN A 24 -3.82 -0.11 10.62
N ASP A 25 -2.73 -0.78 10.23
CA ASP A 25 -1.72 -1.28 11.16
C ASP A 25 -0.84 -0.13 11.68
N SER A 26 -0.80 0.05 13.00
CA SER A 26 -0.13 1.18 13.63
C SER A 26 1.39 1.27 13.39
N ASP A 27 2.05 0.15 13.10
CA ASP A 27 3.48 0.15 12.80
C ASP A 27 3.72 0.48 11.34
N TRP A 28 2.89 -0.04 10.44
CA TRP A 28 2.89 0.36 9.03
C TRP A 28 2.48 1.81 8.82
N GLU A 29 1.53 2.33 9.59
CA GLU A 29 1.13 3.73 9.55
C GLU A 29 2.33 4.65 9.78
N LYS A 30 3.13 4.40 10.82
CA LYS A 30 4.36 5.15 11.11
C LYS A 30 5.37 5.04 9.97
N LYS A 31 5.52 3.84 9.40
CA LYS A 31 6.41 3.62 8.24
C LYS A 31 5.95 4.45 7.04
N LEU A 32 4.66 4.45 6.73
CA LEU A 32 4.07 5.24 5.66
C LEU A 32 4.25 6.74 5.88
N GLN A 33 4.05 7.23 7.11
CA GLN A 33 4.30 8.63 7.47
C GLN A 33 5.77 9.03 7.30
N SER A 34 6.70 8.09 7.52
CA SER A 34 8.15 8.32 7.35
C SER A 34 8.66 8.18 5.91
N LEU A 35 7.80 7.79 4.95
CA LEU A 35 8.19 7.74 3.54
C LEU A 35 8.47 9.15 3.00
N SER A 36 9.55 9.25 2.25
CA SER A 36 9.94 10.41 1.45
C SER A 36 10.08 10.00 -0.01
N ASP A 37 10.28 10.99 -0.89
CA ASP A 37 10.44 10.76 -2.33
C ASP A 37 11.72 9.99 -2.69
N GLU A 38 12.61 9.77 -1.72
CA GLU A 38 13.90 9.08 -1.90
C GLU A 38 13.90 7.62 -1.44
N ASN A 39 12.82 7.15 -0.81
CA ASN A 39 12.75 5.81 -0.25
C ASN A 39 11.42 5.10 -0.57
N ARG A 40 11.39 3.79 -0.28
CA ARG A 40 10.23 2.94 -0.47
C ARG A 40 10.19 1.85 0.60
N LEU A 41 8.99 1.38 0.91
CA LEU A 41 8.79 0.22 1.77
C LEU A 41 8.70 -1.02 0.91
N GLU A 42 9.43 -2.08 1.29
CA GLU A 42 9.41 -3.37 0.59
C GLU A 42 9.01 -4.46 1.56
N THR A 43 7.99 -5.25 1.24
CA THR A 43 7.56 -6.36 2.13
C THR A 43 8.63 -7.45 2.28
N ALA A 44 9.62 -7.49 1.39
CA ALA A 44 10.78 -8.36 1.51
C ALA A 44 11.69 -8.00 2.70
N LEU A 45 11.69 -6.74 3.13
CA LEU A 45 12.46 -6.23 4.28
C LEU A 45 11.56 -6.03 5.50
N GLU A 46 10.40 -5.44 5.28
CA GLU A 46 9.47 -5.01 6.33
C GLU A 46 8.55 -6.13 6.83
N GLY A 47 8.43 -7.22 6.06
CA GLY A 47 7.38 -8.21 6.25
C GLY A 47 6.04 -7.75 5.70
N PHE A 48 4.95 -8.42 6.12
CA PHE A 48 3.57 -7.98 5.87
C PHE A 48 2.97 -7.48 7.19
N PRO A 49 1.93 -6.61 7.15
CA PRO A 49 1.11 -6.36 8.33
C PRO A 49 0.60 -7.71 8.90
N PRO A 50 0.64 -7.93 10.23
CA PRO A 50 0.20 -9.20 10.81
C PRO A 50 -1.22 -9.58 10.41
N ALA A 51 -2.16 -8.63 10.49
CA ALA A 51 -3.57 -8.82 10.13
C ALA A 51 -3.75 -9.33 8.69
N PHE A 52 -2.99 -8.79 7.73
CA PHE A 52 -3.02 -9.27 6.34
C PHE A 52 -2.73 -10.77 6.23
N THR A 53 -1.74 -11.28 6.98
CA THR A 53 -1.42 -12.72 6.94
C THR A 53 -2.37 -13.59 7.74
N GLU A 54 -3.05 -13.02 8.74
CA GLU A 54 -4.09 -13.70 9.52
C GLU A 54 -5.39 -13.84 8.72
N ASP A 55 -5.80 -12.79 8.00
CA ASP A 55 -7.01 -12.78 7.18
C ASP A 55 -6.84 -13.55 5.87
N PHE A 56 -5.62 -13.56 5.32
CA PHE A 56 -5.29 -14.27 4.07
C PHE A 56 -4.15 -15.28 4.28
N PRO A 57 -4.35 -16.34 5.08
CA PRO A 57 -3.30 -17.29 5.43
C PRO A 57 -2.75 -18.06 4.21
N GLU A 58 -3.52 -18.19 3.13
CA GLU A 58 -3.06 -18.81 1.88
C GLU A 58 -1.90 -18.05 1.22
N THR A 59 -1.69 -16.77 1.56
CA THR A 59 -0.65 -15.92 0.98
C THR A 59 0.77 -16.33 1.41
N VAL A 60 0.91 -16.99 2.57
CA VAL A 60 2.19 -17.45 3.14
C VAL A 60 2.95 -18.39 2.18
N GLY A 61 2.24 -19.12 1.32
CA GLY A 61 2.83 -19.99 0.29
C GLY A 61 2.93 -19.38 -1.11
N MET A 62 2.49 -18.13 -1.30
CA MET A 62 2.42 -17.51 -2.63
C MET A 62 3.66 -16.70 -3.02
N ASN A 63 4.57 -16.44 -2.06
CA ASN A 63 5.76 -15.61 -2.24
C ASN A 63 5.42 -14.23 -2.84
N LEU A 64 4.42 -13.59 -2.25
CA LEU A 64 4.01 -12.23 -2.61
C LEU A 64 5.07 -11.24 -2.12
N GLN A 65 5.36 -10.23 -2.94
CA GLN A 65 6.30 -9.16 -2.63
C GLN A 65 5.74 -7.87 -3.21
N TYR A 66 5.57 -6.86 -2.36
CA TYR A 66 5.01 -5.57 -2.72
C TYR A 66 5.96 -4.44 -2.31
N CYS A 67 5.85 -3.34 -3.03
CA CYS A 67 6.47 -2.06 -2.71
C CYS A 67 5.37 -1.03 -2.45
N ILE A 68 5.67 -0.07 -1.57
CA ILE A 68 4.90 1.16 -1.41
C ILE A 68 5.86 2.35 -1.52
N GLU A 69 5.50 3.32 -2.35
CA GLU A 69 6.21 4.58 -2.56
C GLU A 69 5.27 5.76 -2.28
N LYS A 70 5.82 6.84 -1.74
CA LYS A 70 5.11 8.13 -1.67
C LYS A 70 5.22 8.81 -3.02
N VAL A 71 4.13 9.44 -3.47
CA VAL A 71 4.07 10.13 -4.77
C VAL A 71 3.41 11.48 -4.61
N ALA A 72 3.72 12.40 -5.53
CA ALA A 72 3.00 13.66 -5.64
C ALA A 72 1.66 13.46 -6.37
N LEU A 73 0.69 14.35 -6.12
CA LEU A 73 -0.65 14.27 -6.73
C LEU A 73 -0.61 14.30 -8.26
N ASP A 74 0.32 15.04 -8.86
CA ASP A 74 0.45 15.20 -10.31
C ASP A 74 1.01 13.94 -11.01
N GLU A 75 1.61 13.03 -10.25
CA GLU A 75 2.04 11.71 -10.74
C GLU A 75 0.89 10.69 -10.79
N ILE A 76 -0.23 11.01 -10.17
CA ILE A 76 -1.39 10.12 -10.05
C ILE A 76 -2.30 10.31 -11.27
N PRO A 77 -2.65 9.22 -11.99
CA PRO A 77 -3.57 9.30 -13.11
C PRO A 77 -4.89 9.96 -12.69
N ARG A 78 -5.37 10.93 -13.47
CA ARG A 78 -6.65 11.61 -13.21
C ARG A 78 -7.82 10.65 -12.98
N ALA A 79 -7.83 9.51 -13.66
CA ALA A 79 -8.87 8.49 -13.49
C ALA A 79 -8.89 7.85 -12.08
N ALA A 80 -7.79 7.94 -11.32
CA ALA A 80 -7.68 7.48 -9.95
C ALA A 80 -7.90 8.63 -8.94
N SER A 81 -7.36 9.83 -9.20
CA SER A 81 -7.37 10.94 -8.24
C SER A 81 -8.59 11.85 -8.29
N CYS A 82 -9.40 11.83 -9.36
CA CYS A 82 -10.44 12.85 -9.57
C CYS A 82 -11.61 12.85 -8.57
N TRP A 83 -11.66 11.87 -7.67
CA TRP A 83 -12.70 11.74 -6.64
C TRP A 83 -12.15 11.82 -5.21
N TRP A 84 -10.85 12.05 -5.04
CA TRP A 84 -10.25 12.05 -3.72
C TRP A 84 -10.50 13.37 -2.99
N PRO A 85 -10.96 13.32 -1.72
CA PRO A 85 -10.88 14.48 -0.87
C PRO A 85 -9.40 14.85 -0.71
N MET A 86 -9.10 16.14 -0.83
CA MET A 86 -7.74 16.68 -0.75
C MET A 86 -7.75 17.67 0.39
N GLU A 87 -7.31 17.21 1.55
CA GLU A 87 -7.04 18.06 2.71
C GLU A 87 -5.53 18.37 2.77
N ASP A 88 -5.15 19.33 3.60
CA ASP A 88 -3.74 19.78 3.67
C ASP A 88 -2.79 18.65 4.12
N ASP A 89 -3.31 17.68 4.89
CA ASP A 89 -2.56 16.54 5.44
C ASP A 89 -2.77 15.24 4.65
N THR A 90 -3.38 15.30 3.46
CA THR A 90 -3.57 14.10 2.63
C THR A 90 -2.25 13.63 2.03
N HIS A 91 -1.89 12.39 2.32
CA HIS A 91 -0.70 11.71 1.80
C HIS A 91 -1.08 10.76 0.65
N PHE A 92 -0.28 10.74 -0.41
CA PHE A 92 -0.52 9.87 -1.56
C PHE A 92 0.55 8.81 -1.70
N PHE A 93 0.08 7.59 -1.97
CA PHE A 93 0.92 6.42 -2.11
C PHE A 93 0.59 5.66 -3.39
N VAL A 94 1.61 5.00 -3.93
CA VAL A 94 1.46 3.96 -4.95
C VAL A 94 2.00 2.65 -4.39
N ALA A 95 1.21 1.59 -4.53
CA ALA A 95 1.60 0.24 -4.17
C ALA A 95 1.62 -0.65 -5.41
N TYR A 96 2.60 -1.54 -5.52
CA TYR A 96 2.70 -2.44 -6.65
C TYR A 96 3.47 -3.73 -6.32
N PRO A 97 3.20 -4.84 -7.05
CA PRO A 97 4.01 -6.05 -6.98
C PRO A 97 5.40 -5.84 -7.56
N VAL A 98 6.44 -6.21 -6.81
CA VAL A 98 7.85 -6.11 -7.24
C VAL A 98 8.06 -6.73 -8.62
N ARG A 99 7.39 -7.86 -8.88
CA ARG A 99 7.51 -8.61 -10.14
C ARG A 99 6.62 -8.10 -11.28
N PHE A 100 5.64 -7.25 -10.97
CA PHE A 100 4.64 -6.75 -11.91
C PHE A 100 4.31 -5.27 -11.61
N PRO A 101 5.32 -4.37 -11.67
CA PRO A 101 5.18 -2.97 -11.24
C PRO A 101 4.12 -2.19 -12.03
N GLU A 102 3.77 -2.64 -13.23
CA GLU A 102 2.67 -2.08 -14.02
C GLU A 102 1.29 -2.31 -13.38
N THR A 103 1.18 -3.23 -12.41
CA THR A 103 -0.03 -3.55 -11.66
C THR A 103 -0.08 -2.69 -10.40
N ARG A 104 -0.12 -1.38 -10.59
CA ARG A 104 -0.10 -0.41 -9.49
C ARG A 104 -1.49 -0.03 -9.00
N LEU A 105 -1.61 0.20 -7.70
CA LEU A 105 -2.78 0.74 -7.02
C LEU A 105 -2.36 2.05 -6.34
N PHE A 106 -3.21 3.06 -6.41
CA PHE A 106 -2.97 4.35 -5.76
C PHE A 106 -3.92 4.50 -4.57
N MET A 107 -3.44 5.14 -3.51
CA MET A 107 -4.22 5.41 -2.29
C MET A 107 -3.92 6.81 -1.77
N ALA A 108 -4.95 7.49 -1.30
CA ALA A 108 -4.85 8.70 -0.49
C ALA A 108 -5.17 8.33 0.96
N VAL A 109 -4.38 8.85 1.90
CA VAL A 109 -4.56 8.62 3.34
C VAL A 109 -4.43 9.92 4.10
N ASP A 110 -5.41 10.21 4.95
CA ASP A 110 -5.36 11.25 5.95
C ASP A 110 -5.01 10.60 7.30
N PHE A 111 -3.75 10.69 7.70
CA PHE A 111 -3.33 10.20 9.02
C PHE A 111 -3.94 11.11 10.09
N HIS A 112 -4.90 10.60 10.85
CA HIS A 112 -5.54 11.40 11.89
C HIS A 112 -4.55 11.59 13.05
N ASP A 113 -4.02 12.80 13.21
CA ASP A 113 -3.42 13.18 14.48
C ASP A 113 -4.55 13.40 15.50
N HIS A 114 -4.94 12.33 16.21
CA HIS A 114 -5.90 12.42 17.29
C HIS A 114 -5.37 13.18 18.52
N SER A 115 -4.17 13.79 18.47
CA SER A 115 -3.61 14.59 19.56
C SER A 115 -4.46 15.82 19.95
N GLY A 116 -5.48 16.19 19.16
CA GLY A 116 -6.39 17.31 19.43
C GLY A 116 -7.80 16.96 19.95
N CYS A 117 -8.23 15.70 19.92
CA CYS A 117 -9.60 15.34 20.35
C CYS A 117 -9.67 15.04 21.85
N SER A 118 -9.45 16.07 22.67
CA SER A 118 -9.93 16.10 24.05
C SER A 118 -11.23 16.91 24.10
N HIS A 119 -12.33 16.21 24.35
CA HIS A 119 -13.59 16.80 24.80
C HIS A 119 -13.78 16.49 26.28
#